data_AF-A0A3C1SE33-F1
#
_entry.id   AF-A0A3C1SE33-F1
#
_cell.length_a   1.000
_cell.length_b   1.000
_cell.length_c   1.000
_cell.angle_alpha   90.00
_cell.angle_beta   90.00
_cell.angle_gamma   90.00
#
_symmetry.space_group_name_H-M   'P 1'
#
loop_
_entity.id
_entity.type
_entity.pdbx_description
1 polymer ?
#
loop_
_entity_poly.entity_id
_entity_poly.type
_entity_poly.pdbx_seq_one_letter_code
_entity_poly.pdbx_strand_id
1 'polypeptide(L)'
;MKPIFILRQIKISHRQLQKKFKHAADFGIYGSYSEVNAAKFEQAIRKFMNNSANKVFEGSYRGKVCIFHVNPQTRLNVITDHDENFISGWKLNPQQLQILLESAKLGGI
;
A
#
# COMPACT_ATOMS: atom_id res chain seq x y z
N MET A 1 -15.54 -4.36 -25.58
CA MET A 1 -15.67 -4.66 -24.13
C MET A 1 -15.12 -3.46 -23.36
N LYS A 2 -15.92 -2.82 -22.49
CA LYS A 2 -15.42 -1.77 -21.60
C LYS A 2 -14.77 -2.45 -20.39
N PRO A 3 -13.52 -2.12 -20.02
CA PRO A 3 -12.93 -2.68 -18.80
C PRO A 3 -13.79 -2.27 -17.60
N ILE A 4 -14.19 -3.25 -16.81
CA ILE A 4 -14.86 -3.02 -15.52
C ILE A 4 -13.75 -2.56 -14.56
N PHE A 5 -13.70 -1.25 -14.29
CA PHE A 5 -12.86 -0.73 -13.22
C PHE A 5 -13.57 -1.02 -11.89
N ILE A 6 -13.11 -2.05 -11.17
CA ILE A 6 -13.48 -2.20 -9.76
C ILE A 6 -12.75 -1.08 -8.99
N LEU A 7 -13.47 -0.02 -8.65
CA LEU A 7 -12.97 1.01 -7.74
C LEU A 7 -12.87 0.40 -6.35
N ARG A 8 -11.65 0.20 -5.85
CA ARG A 8 -11.44 -0.28 -4.47
C ARG A 8 -11.52 0.89 -3.51
N GLN A 9 -12.43 0.80 -2.54
CA GLN A 9 -12.64 1.87 -1.57
C GLN A 9 -11.81 1.65 -0.30
N ILE A 10 -10.52 1.96 -0.40
CA ILE A 10 -9.66 1.97 0.79
C ILE A 10 -10.13 3.01 1.83
N LYS A 11 -10.21 2.58 3.10
CA LYS A 11 -10.50 3.43 4.26
C LYS A 11 -9.19 3.92 4.86
N ILE A 12 -9.00 5.23 4.89
CA ILE A 12 -7.77 5.86 5.37
C ILE A 12 -8.15 6.85 6.47
N SER A 13 -7.79 6.56 7.71
CA SER A 13 -7.98 7.51 8.81
C SER A 13 -6.82 8.52 8.84
N HIS A 14 -7.11 9.77 9.24
CA HIS A 14 -6.11 10.83 9.38
C HIS A 14 -4.97 10.39 10.33
N ARG A 15 -5.32 9.77 11.46
CA ARG A 15 -4.34 9.24 12.43
C ARG A 15 -3.39 8.24 11.78
N GLN A 16 -3.92 7.29 11.02
CA GLN A 16 -3.10 6.25 10.40
C GLN A 16 -2.28 6.79 9.23
N LEU A 17 -2.86 7.68 8.42
CA LEU A 17 -2.16 8.38 7.34
C LEU A 17 -0.96 9.15 7.88
N GLN A 18 -1.15 9.95 8.93
CA GLN A 18 -0.09 10.69 9.60
C GLN A 18 0.98 9.75 10.17
N LYS A 19 0.58 8.68 10.87
CA LYS A 19 1.50 7.68 11.42
C LYS A 19 2.38 7.02 10.35
N LYS A 20 1.88 6.92 9.12
CA LYS A 20 2.56 6.25 7.99
C LYS A 20 3.15 7.24 6.99
N PHE A 21 3.03 8.54 7.21
CA PHE A 21 3.57 9.58 6.33
C PHE A 21 5.09 9.48 6.15
N LYS A 22 5.81 8.82 7.06
CA LYS A 22 7.22 8.46 6.87
C LYS A 22 7.52 7.65 5.60
N HIS A 23 6.51 7.08 4.95
CA HIS A 23 6.64 6.38 3.67
C HIS A 23 6.21 7.21 2.46
N ALA A 24 5.78 8.47 2.64
CA ALA A 24 5.23 9.29 1.56
C ALA A 24 6.22 9.50 0.40
N ALA A 25 7.53 9.54 0.69
CA ALA A 25 8.58 9.64 -0.32
C ALA A 25 8.60 8.44 -1.29
N ASP A 26 8.21 7.24 -0.85
CA ASP A 26 8.09 6.07 -1.73
C ASP A 26 6.97 6.22 -2.77
N PHE A 27 6.01 7.12 -2.49
CA PHE A 27 4.90 7.48 -3.36
C PHE A 27 5.18 8.77 -4.15
N GLY A 28 6.39 9.35 -4.03
CA GLY A 28 6.79 10.58 -4.70
C GLY A 28 6.38 11.88 -3.99
N ILE A 29 5.95 11.81 -2.72
CA ILE A 29 5.63 12.99 -1.92
C ILE A 29 6.82 13.27 -0.99
N TYR A 30 7.57 14.32 -1.31
CA TYR A 30 8.75 14.74 -0.54
C TYR A 30 8.42 15.89 0.41
N GLY A 31 9.19 16.01 1.49
CA GLY A 31 9.04 17.03 2.53
C GLY A 31 8.32 16.54 3.79
N SER A 32 8.14 17.44 4.74
CA SER A 32 7.51 17.14 6.03
C SER A 32 6.00 16.95 5.92
N TYR A 33 5.42 16.39 6.99
CA TYR A 33 3.97 16.29 7.12
C TYR A 33 3.34 17.68 7.14
N SER A 34 2.33 17.87 6.30
CA SER A 34 1.44 19.03 6.25
C SER A 34 0.09 18.54 5.72
N GLU A 35 -0.97 19.33 5.88
CA GLU A 35 -2.29 18.95 5.33
C GLU A 35 -2.23 18.73 3.80
N VAL A 36 -1.50 19.59 3.09
CA VAL A 36 -1.28 19.47 1.65
C VAL A 36 -0.56 18.17 1.30
N ASN A 37 0.51 17.84 2.00
CA ASN A 37 1.27 16.62 1.71
C ASN A 37 0.52 15.35 2.16
N ALA A 38 -0.26 15.42 3.24
CA ALA A 38 -1.13 14.34 3.68
C ALA A 38 -2.18 14.03 2.61
N ALA A 39 -2.85 15.05 2.07
CA ALA A 39 -3.84 14.88 0.99
C ALA A 39 -3.21 14.27 -0.28
N LYS A 40 -2.00 14.69 -0.66
CA LYS A 40 -1.25 14.09 -1.78
C LYS A 40 -0.92 12.61 -1.51
N PHE A 41 -0.51 12.29 -0.29
CA PHE A 41 -0.19 10.91 0.08
C PHE A 41 -1.45 10.02 0.06
N GLU A 42 -2.57 10.50 0.60
CA GLU A 42 -3.85 9.79 0.52
C GLU A 42 -4.27 9.55 -0.94
N GLN A 43 -4.20 10.58 -1.79
CA GLN A 43 -4.53 10.47 -3.21
C GLN A 43 -3.61 9.47 -3.93
N ALA A 44 -2.31 9.45 -3.62
CA ALA A 44 -1.37 8.50 -4.19
C ALA A 44 -1.70 7.06 -3.80
N ILE A 45 -2.07 6.81 -2.54
CA ILE A 45 -2.55 5.50 -2.09
C ILE A 45 -3.82 5.10 -2.86
N ARG A 46 -4.83 5.97 -2.92
CA ARG A 46 -6.10 5.68 -3.64
C ARG A 46 -5.86 5.39 -5.12
N LYS A 47 -5.01 6.18 -5.79
CA LYS A 47 -4.62 5.95 -7.18
C LYS A 47 -3.91 4.61 -7.35
N PHE A 48 -3.00 4.28 -6.45
CA PHE A 48 -2.32 2.99 -6.45
C PHE A 48 -3.33 1.84 -6.35
N MET A 49 -4.29 1.90 -5.43
CA MET A 49 -5.28 0.83 -5.20
C MET A 49 -6.16 0.53 -6.43
N ASN A 50 -6.36 1.50 -7.31
CA ASN A 50 -7.15 1.35 -8.54
C ASN A 50 -6.34 0.85 -9.75
N ASN A 51 -5.05 0.57 -9.58
CA ASN A 51 -4.22 0.05 -10.66
C ASN A 51 -4.42 -1.47 -10.84
N SER A 52 -4.95 -1.87 -12.00
CA SER A 52 -5.19 -3.28 -12.35
C SER A 52 -3.92 -4.12 -12.49
N ALA A 53 -2.75 -3.50 -12.61
CA ALA A 53 -1.46 -4.21 -12.62
C ALA A 53 -1.01 -4.68 -11.23
N ASN A 54 -1.72 -4.30 -10.16
CA ASN A 54 -1.41 -4.75 -8.82
C ASN A 54 -1.84 -6.21 -8.61
N LYS A 55 -0.95 -7.00 -8.03
CA LYS A 55 -1.27 -8.32 -7.46
C LYS A 55 -1.87 -8.14 -6.07
N VAL A 56 -2.86 -8.98 -5.77
CA VAL A 56 -3.71 -8.82 -4.60
C VAL A 56 -3.94 -10.18 -4.00
N PHE A 57 -3.52 -10.36 -2.75
CA PHE A 57 -3.58 -11.64 -2.06
C PHE A 57 -3.52 -11.44 -0.55
N GLU A 58 -4.10 -12.38 0.17
CA GLU A 58 -3.97 -12.46 1.62
C GLU A 58 -2.56 -12.94 2.01
N GLY A 59 -2.07 -12.43 3.14
CA GLY A 59 -0.80 -12.83 3.71
C GLY A 59 -0.66 -12.37 5.15
N SER A 60 0.58 -12.34 5.64
CA SER A 60 0.88 -11.91 7.01
C SER A 60 1.86 -10.74 7.05
N TYR A 61 1.48 -9.68 7.77
CA TYR A 61 2.36 -8.58 8.11
C TYR A 61 2.61 -8.56 9.62
N ARG A 62 3.86 -8.81 10.02
CA ARG A 62 4.27 -8.92 11.45
C ARG A 62 3.41 -9.93 12.23
N GLY A 63 3.14 -11.08 11.62
CA GLY A 63 2.36 -12.16 12.23
C GLY A 63 0.84 -11.94 12.21
N LYS A 64 0.34 -10.84 11.64
CA LYS A 64 -1.10 -10.57 11.54
C LYS A 64 -1.60 -10.71 10.11
N VAL A 65 -2.76 -11.35 9.94
CA VAL A 65 -3.43 -11.50 8.64
C VAL A 65 -3.72 -10.11 8.05
N CYS A 66 -3.47 -9.96 6.74
CA CYS A 66 -3.69 -8.73 6.00
C CYS A 66 -3.83 -9.02 4.50
N ILE A 67 -4.27 -8.03 3.73
CA ILE A 67 -4.31 -8.06 2.27
C ILE A 67 -3.18 -7.20 1.73
N PHE A 68 -2.33 -7.79 0.89
CA PHE A 68 -1.31 -7.07 0.14
C PHE A 68 -1.86 -6.62 -1.21
N HIS A 69 -1.50 -5.39 -1.59
CA HIS A 69 -1.69 -4.83 -2.92
C HIS A 69 -0.32 -4.41 -3.39
N VAL A 70 0.30 -5.19 -4.28
CA VAL A 70 1.69 -4.97 -4.70
C VAL A 70 1.78 -4.87 -6.21
N ASN A 71 2.50 -3.87 -6.70
CA ASN A 71 2.88 -3.80 -8.11
C ASN A 71 4.27 -4.41 -8.28
N PRO A 72 4.42 -5.58 -8.94
CA PRO A 72 5.73 -6.24 -9.06
C PRO A 72 6.74 -5.45 -9.89
N GLN A 73 6.28 -4.61 -10.82
CA GLN A 73 7.16 -3.81 -11.68
C GLN A 73 7.75 -2.62 -10.93
N THR A 74 6.93 -1.91 -10.14
CA THR A 74 7.39 -0.72 -9.40
C THR A 74 7.88 -1.03 -7.99
N ARG A 75 7.59 -2.24 -7.48
CA ARG A 75 7.77 -2.68 -6.08
C ARG A 75 6.95 -1.89 -5.06
N LEU A 76 6.08 -0.97 -5.49
CA LEU A 76 5.22 -0.24 -4.57
C LEU A 76 4.15 -1.18 -4.01
N ASN A 77 3.93 -1.08 -2.70
CA ASN A 77 3.03 -1.94 -1.96
C ASN A 77 2.14 -1.12 -1.01
N VAL A 78 0.89 -1.54 -0.88
CA VAL A 78 -0.06 -1.09 0.15
C VAL A 78 -0.63 -2.31 0.85
N ILE A 79 -0.76 -2.22 2.17
CA ILE A 79 -1.28 -3.27 3.05
C ILE A 79 -2.59 -2.77 3.65
N THR A 80 -3.63 -3.59 3.57
CA THR A 80 -4.92 -3.36 4.25
C THR A 80 -5.29 -4.52 5.15
N ASP A 81 -6.27 -4.34 6.02
CA ASP A 81 -7.02 -5.47 6.57
C ASP A 81 -8.14 -5.92 5.60
N HIS A 82 -8.97 -6.86 6.04
CA HIS A 82 -10.12 -7.37 5.28
C HIS A 82 -11.26 -6.34 5.13
N ASP A 83 -11.32 -5.34 6.02
CA ASP A 83 -12.33 -4.27 5.97
C ASP A 83 -11.87 -3.09 5.11
N GLU A 84 -10.79 -3.27 4.34
CA GLU A 84 -10.11 -2.28 3.51
C GLU A 84 -9.52 -1.09 4.30
N ASN A 85 -9.27 -1.23 5.60
CA ASN A 85 -8.56 -0.21 6.37
C ASN A 85 -7.07 -0.21 6.01
N PHE A 86 -6.53 0.96 5.70
CA PHE A 86 -5.11 1.14 5.43
C PHE A 86 -4.25 0.80 6.65
N ILE A 87 -3.33 -0.16 6.51
CA ILE A 87 -2.38 -0.53 7.55
C ILE A 87 -1.04 0.20 7.33
N SER A 88 -0.46 0.10 6.13
CA SER A 88 0.84 0.68 5.78
C SER A 88 1.06 0.61 4.26
N GLY A 89 2.08 1.28 3.75
CA GLY A 89 2.54 1.11 2.38
C GLY A 89 3.93 1.70 2.19
N TRP A 90 4.74 1.11 1.32
CA TRP A 90 6.10 1.55 0.99
C TRP A 90 6.58 0.85 -0.28
N LYS A 91 7.70 1.31 -0.85
CA LYS A 91 8.38 0.63 -1.96
C LYS A 91 9.26 -0.48 -1.41
N LEU A 92 8.90 -1.73 -1.69
CA LEU A 92 9.66 -2.89 -1.24
C LEU A 92 11.05 -2.89 -1.86
N ASN A 93 12.09 -3.28 -1.11
CA ASN A 93 13.37 -3.65 -1.73
C ASN A 93 13.23 -4.97 -2.52
N PRO A 94 14.17 -5.34 -3.41
CA PRO A 94 14.04 -6.56 -4.22
C PRO A 94 13.85 -7.85 -3.40
N GLN A 95 14.59 -8.00 -2.29
CA GLN A 95 14.47 -9.15 -1.41
C GLN A 95 13.09 -9.23 -0.72
N GLN A 96 12.57 -8.09 -0.27
CA GLN A 96 11.23 -8.00 0.30
C GLN A 96 10.15 -8.36 -0.72
N LEU A 97 10.29 -7.91 -1.98
CA LEU A 97 9.37 -8.30 -3.04
C LEU A 97 9.42 -9.81 -3.27
N GLN A 98 10.61 -10.40 -3.34
CA GLN A 98 10.78 -11.83 -3.53
C GLN A 98 10.10 -12.62 -2.40
N ILE A 99 10.44 -12.32 -1.14
CA ILE A 99 9.84 -12.96 0.04
C ILE A 99 8.32 -12.82 0.03
N LEU A 100 7.81 -11.62 -0.30
CA LEU A 100 6.37 -11.38 -0.34
C LEU A 100 5.69 -12.23 -1.42
N LEU A 101 6.26 -12.35 -2.61
CA LEU A 101 5.68 -13.12 -3.71
C LEU A 101 5.80 -14.64 -3.51
N GLU A 102 6.82 -15.11 -2.80
CA GLU A 102 7.03 -16.53 -2.53
C GLU A 102 6.26 -17.04 -1.32
N SER A 103 6.12 -16.21 -0.27
CA SER A 103 5.63 -16.65 1.04
C SER A 103 4.44 -15.87 1.59
N ALA A 104 4.01 -14.80 0.91
CA ALA A 104 2.97 -13.88 1.38
C ALA A 104 3.25 -13.28 2.77
N LYS A 105 4.53 -13.01 3.11
CA LYS A 105 4.94 -12.50 4.42
C LYS A 105 5.79 -11.24 4.33
N LEU A 106 5.59 -10.30 5.27
CA LEU A 106 6.46 -9.13 5.48
C LEU A 106 6.60 -8.78 6.97
N GLY A 107 7.74 -8.17 7.34
CA GLY A 107 7.94 -7.59 8.68
C GLY A 107 8.52 -8.53 9.74
N GLY A 108 9.33 -9.51 9.34
CA GLY A 108 10.06 -10.42 10.23
C GLY A 108 11.34 -10.96 9.57
N ILE A 109 12.22 -10.06 9.13
CA ILE A 109 13.61 -10.37 8.75
C ILE A 109 14.50 -9.89 9.88
#